data_AF-Q843H3-F1
#
_entry.id   AF-Q843H3-F1
#
_cell.length_a   1.000
_cell.length_b   1.000
_cell.length_c   1.000
_cell.angle_alpha   90.00
_cell.angle_beta   90.00
_cell.angle_gamma   90.00
#
_symmetry.space_group_name_H-M   'P 1'
#
loop_
_entity.id
_entity.type
_entity.pdbx_description
1 polymer ?
#
loop_
_entity_poly.entity_id
_entity_poly.type
_entity_poly.pdbx_seq_one_letter_code
_entity_poly.pdbx_strand_id
1 'polypeptide(L)'
;PEISELYIVEGDSAGGSAKQGRDRLFQAILPIRGKILNVEKARLDRILANEEIRTIFTAMGTGFGGDFDVSKSRYHKLIIMTDADVDGAHIRTLLLTLFYRYMRPLLDAGYIYIAQPPLYQIKHGKQIEYVYSDGQLEDYLASLDGDTKYSIQRYKGLG
;
A
#
# COMPACT_ATOMS: atom_id res chain seq x y z
N PRO A 1 1.73 -16.72 -9.22
CA PRO A 1 1.37 -16.10 -7.91
C PRO A 1 2.56 -15.51 -7.17
N GLU A 2 3.67 -16.25 -7.06
CA GLU A 2 4.85 -15.87 -6.27
C GLU A 2 5.46 -14.52 -6.62
N ILE A 3 5.59 -14.22 -7.91
CA ILE A 3 6.14 -12.93 -8.38
C ILE A 3 5.09 -11.81 -8.41
N SER A 4 3.81 -12.14 -8.24
CA SER A 4 2.69 -11.23 -8.48
C SER A 4 2.36 -10.42 -7.23
N GLU A 5 2.12 -9.13 -7.43
CA GLU A 5 1.90 -8.12 -6.39
C GLU A 5 0.51 -7.48 -6.58
N LEU A 6 -0.22 -7.29 -5.48
CA LEU A 6 -1.47 -6.55 -5.44
C LEU A 6 -1.30 -5.33 -4.53
N TYR A 7 -1.39 -4.14 -5.12
CA TYR A 7 -1.35 -2.88 -4.40
C TYR A 7 -2.77 -2.43 -4.06
N ILE A 8 -3.07 -2.31 -2.77
CA ILE A 8 -4.28 -1.66 -2.27
C ILE A 8 -3.98 -0.18 -2.12
N VAL A 9 -4.72 0.67 -2.84
CA VAL A 9 -4.48 2.12 -2.91
C VAL A 9 -5.66 2.93 -2.43
N GLU A 10 -5.36 4.04 -1.76
CA GLU A 10 -6.37 4.95 -1.22
C GLU A 10 -6.98 5.84 -2.34
N GLY A 11 -8.21 5.54 -2.72
CA GLY A 11 -8.98 6.34 -3.67
C GLY A 11 -8.62 6.16 -5.15
N ASP A 12 -9.52 6.63 -6.02
CA ASP A 12 -9.37 6.51 -7.47
C ASP A 12 -8.24 7.39 -8.02
N SER A 13 -7.89 8.48 -7.33
CA SER A 13 -6.81 9.38 -7.74
C SER A 13 -5.44 8.72 -7.61
N ALA A 14 -5.07 8.24 -6.41
CA ALA A 14 -3.84 7.49 -6.20
C ALA A 14 -3.86 6.18 -7.03
N GLY A 15 -5.02 5.55 -7.19
CA GLY A 15 -5.18 4.40 -8.09
C GLY A 15 -4.89 4.71 -9.56
N GLY A 16 -5.24 5.90 -10.04
CA GLY A 16 -4.89 6.37 -11.38
C GLY A 16 -3.38 6.51 -11.56
N SER A 17 -2.71 7.20 -10.63
CA SER A 17 -1.25 7.37 -10.63
C SER A 17 -0.53 6.02 -10.55
N ALA A 18 -0.94 5.15 -9.62
CA ALA A 18 -0.38 3.82 -9.46
C ALA A 18 -0.59 2.95 -10.71
N LYS A 19 -1.77 3.03 -11.35
CA LYS A 19 -2.06 2.28 -12.59
C LYS A 19 -1.17 2.71 -13.76
N GLN A 20 -0.82 3.99 -13.83
CA GLN A 20 0.10 4.51 -14.85
C GLN A 20 1.56 4.12 -14.57
N GLY A 21 1.96 4.11 -13.30
CA GLY A 21 3.34 3.82 -12.88
C GLY A 21 3.69 2.33 -12.76
N ARG A 22 2.69 1.43 -12.76
CA ARG A 22 2.92 -0.01 -12.50
C ARG A 22 3.60 -0.73 -13.66
N ASP A 23 4.35 -1.78 -13.31
CA ASP A 23 4.66 -2.84 -14.26
C ASP A 23 3.47 -3.81 -14.38
N ARG A 24 2.79 -3.76 -15.52
CA ARG A 24 1.60 -4.59 -15.78
C ARG A 24 1.87 -6.10 -15.77
N LEU A 25 3.13 -6.54 -15.90
CA LEU A 25 3.48 -7.95 -15.93
C LEU A 25 3.25 -8.63 -14.58
N PHE A 26 3.49 -7.92 -13.48
CA PHE A 26 3.41 -8.51 -12.14
C PHE A 26 2.66 -7.65 -11.12
N GLN A 27 2.36 -6.38 -11.39
CA GLN A 27 1.70 -5.47 -10.44
C GLN A 27 0.24 -5.22 -10.80
N ALA A 28 -0.65 -5.61 -9.90
CA ALA A 28 -2.08 -5.29 -9.92
C ALA A 28 -2.39 -4.14 -8.96
N ILE A 29 -3.37 -3.31 -9.31
CA ILE A 29 -3.81 -2.16 -8.50
C ILE A 29 -5.28 -2.36 -8.14
N LEU A 30 -5.60 -2.24 -6.86
CA LEU A 30 -6.95 -2.28 -6.31
C LEU A 30 -7.23 -0.98 -5.53
N PRO A 31 -7.92 0.00 -6.14
CA PRO A 31 -8.34 1.19 -5.41
C PRO A 31 -9.47 0.85 -4.44
N ILE A 32 -9.37 1.37 -3.22
CA ILE A 32 -10.44 1.32 -2.21
C ILE A 32 -11.02 2.71 -1.98
N ARG A 33 -12.34 2.80 -1.82
CA ARG A 33 -13.02 4.08 -1.64
C ARG A 33 -13.37 4.34 -0.18
N GLY A 34 -12.80 5.41 0.36
CA GLY A 34 -13.05 5.84 1.73
C GLY A 34 -12.50 4.87 2.78
N LYS A 35 -12.95 5.05 4.03
CA LYS A 35 -12.51 4.23 5.16
C LYS A 35 -13.18 2.86 5.12
N ILE A 36 -12.37 1.80 5.19
CA ILE A 36 -12.86 0.42 5.28
C ILE A 36 -13.71 0.24 6.55
N LEU A 37 -14.74 -0.60 6.47
CA LEU A 37 -15.56 -0.95 7.62
C LEU A 37 -14.67 -1.55 8.74
N ASN A 38 -14.78 -1.02 9.95
CA ASN A 38 -14.11 -1.62 11.10
C ASN A 38 -14.76 -2.97 11.44
N VAL A 39 -14.10 -4.05 11.04
CA VAL A 39 -14.60 -5.41 11.19
C VAL A 39 -14.64 -5.89 12.64
N GLU A 40 -13.85 -5.30 13.53
CA GLU A 40 -13.87 -5.64 14.96
C GLU A 40 -15.19 -5.24 15.61
N LYS A 41 -15.79 -4.16 15.13
CA LYS A 41 -17.04 -3.59 15.67
C LYS A 41 -18.27 -3.99 14.86
N ALA A 42 -18.09 -4.60 13.70
CA ALA A 42 -19.17 -4.94 12.78
C ALA A 42 -19.60 -6.41 12.95
N ARG A 43 -20.88 -6.67 12.70
CA ARG A 43 -21.41 -8.03 12.62
C ARG A 43 -21.02 -8.67 11.26
N LEU A 44 -20.92 -10.00 11.25
CA LEU A 44 -20.45 -10.77 10.09
C LEU A 44 -21.27 -10.52 8.81
N ASP A 45 -22.59 -10.43 8.93
CA ASP A 45 -23.52 -10.12 7.84
C ASP A 45 -23.16 -8.78 7.16
N ARG A 46 -22.85 -7.75 7.95
CA ARG A 46 -22.45 -6.43 7.44
C ARG A 46 -21.07 -6.46 6.78
N ILE A 47 -20.16 -7.28 7.30
CA ILE A 47 -18.81 -7.45 6.74
C ILE A 47 -18.90 -8.11 5.36
N LEU A 48 -19.69 -9.18 5.24
CA LEU A 48 -19.93 -9.87 3.97
C LEU A 48 -20.70 -9.02 2.95
N ALA A 49 -21.59 -8.14 3.43
CA ALA A 49 -22.32 -7.20 2.58
C ALA A 49 -21.44 -6.02 2.10
N ASN A 50 -20.24 -5.81 2.66
CA ASN A 50 -19.38 -4.70 2.28
C ASN A 50 -18.63 -4.99 0.96
N GLU A 51 -18.79 -4.11 -0.03
CA GLU A 51 -18.26 -4.33 -1.38
C GLU A 51 -16.72 -4.29 -1.43
N GLU A 52 -16.09 -3.36 -0.71
CA GLU A 52 -14.63 -3.23 -0.65
C GLU A 52 -14.00 -4.51 -0.09
N ILE A 53 -14.54 -5.01 1.03
CA ILE A 53 -14.08 -6.26 1.64
C ILE A 53 -14.26 -7.43 0.67
N ARG A 54 -15.43 -7.61 0.07
CA ARG A 54 -15.66 -8.67 -0.93
C ARG A 54 -14.68 -8.58 -2.10
N THR A 55 -14.37 -7.36 -2.54
CA THR A 55 -13.47 -7.13 -3.67
C THR A 55 -12.04 -7.56 -3.32
N ILE A 56 -11.58 -7.27 -2.10
CA ILE A 56 -10.28 -7.74 -1.61
C ILE A 56 -10.20 -9.27 -1.56
N PHE A 57 -11.21 -9.94 -0.99
CA PHE A 57 -11.28 -11.42 -0.98
C PHE A 57 -11.28 -12.02 -2.38
N THR A 58 -12.07 -11.43 -3.29
CA THR A 58 -12.18 -11.88 -4.68
C THR A 58 -10.87 -11.68 -5.43
N ALA A 59 -10.18 -10.54 -5.21
CA ALA A 59 -8.89 -10.25 -5.83
C ALA A 59 -7.82 -11.22 -5.34
N MET A 60 -7.76 -11.51 -4.04
CA MET A 60 -6.81 -12.47 -3.47
C MET A 60 -7.10 -13.91 -3.90
N GLY A 61 -8.37 -14.26 -4.14
CA GLY A 61 -8.78 -15.59 -4.59
C GLY A 61 -8.69 -16.69 -3.53
N THR A 62 -8.50 -16.30 -2.26
CA THR A 62 -8.30 -17.23 -1.14
C THR A 62 -9.61 -17.82 -0.59
N GLY A 63 -10.77 -17.34 -1.02
CA GLY A 63 -12.04 -17.69 -0.36
C GLY A 63 -12.22 -16.99 1.00
N PHE A 64 -13.31 -17.28 1.71
CA PHE A 64 -13.69 -16.64 2.97
C PHE A 64 -14.07 -17.67 4.03
N GLY A 65 -13.75 -17.41 5.30
CA GLY A 65 -14.22 -18.21 6.43
C GLY A 65 -13.73 -19.65 6.36
N GLY A 66 -14.66 -20.61 6.42
CA GLY A 66 -14.33 -22.04 6.38
C GLY A 66 -13.71 -22.52 5.05
N ASP A 67 -13.95 -21.79 3.96
CA ASP A 67 -13.39 -22.09 2.63
C ASP A 67 -12.07 -21.33 2.37
N PHE A 68 -11.53 -20.65 3.38
CA PHE A 68 -10.30 -19.90 3.23
C PHE A 68 -9.09 -20.83 3.01
N ASP A 69 -8.40 -20.62 1.90
CA ASP A 69 -7.22 -21.38 1.50
C ASP A 69 -6.15 -20.43 0.94
N VAL A 70 -5.06 -20.26 1.69
CA VAL A 70 -3.93 -19.40 1.31
C VAL A 70 -3.16 -19.92 0.10
N SER A 71 -3.18 -21.23 -0.17
CA SER A 71 -2.50 -21.84 -1.32
C SER A 71 -3.10 -21.41 -2.66
N LYS A 72 -4.37 -20.97 -2.64
CA LYS A 72 -5.09 -20.41 -3.80
C LYS A 72 -4.83 -18.92 -4.00
N SER A 73 -4.01 -18.30 -3.16
CA SER A 73 -3.69 -16.88 -3.29
C SER A 73 -3.15 -16.57 -4.68
N ARG A 74 -3.75 -15.57 -5.33
CA ARG A 74 -3.32 -15.10 -6.66
C ARG A 74 -2.07 -14.22 -6.59
N TYR A 75 -1.82 -13.61 -5.43
CA TYR A 75 -0.72 -12.68 -5.19
C TYR A 75 0.00 -13.06 -3.90
N HIS A 76 1.32 -13.20 -3.95
CA HIS A 76 2.12 -13.47 -2.74
C HIS A 76 2.64 -12.20 -2.09
N LYS A 77 2.37 -11.04 -2.68
CA LYS A 77 2.56 -9.73 -2.04
C LYS A 77 1.29 -8.91 -2.12
N LEU A 78 0.63 -8.73 -0.99
CA LEU A 78 -0.46 -7.79 -0.78
C LEU A 78 0.11 -6.54 -0.12
N ILE A 79 0.21 -5.47 -0.88
CA ILE A 79 0.91 -4.25 -0.49
C ILE A 79 -0.12 -3.17 -0.16
N ILE A 80 -0.15 -2.71 1.09
CA ILE A 80 -0.95 -1.58 1.53
C ILE A 80 -0.21 -0.30 1.16
N MET A 81 -0.75 0.49 0.24
CA MET A 81 -0.18 1.75 -0.21
C MET A 81 -1.19 2.89 0.02
N THR A 82 -1.14 3.43 1.24
CA THR A 82 -1.97 4.55 1.70
C THR A 82 -1.13 5.81 1.85
N ASP A 83 -1.77 6.97 1.96
CA ASP A 83 -1.06 8.22 2.21
C ASP A 83 -0.33 8.23 3.56
N ALA A 84 0.67 9.11 3.66
CA ALA A 84 1.50 9.27 4.86
C ALA A 84 0.81 10.10 5.97
N ASP A 85 -0.43 10.50 5.76
CA ASP A 85 -1.19 11.31 6.70
C ASP A 85 -1.95 10.46 7.75
N VAL A 86 -2.74 11.15 8.58
CA VAL A 86 -3.52 10.52 9.66
C VAL A 86 -4.64 9.62 9.14
N ASP A 87 -5.19 9.93 7.95
CA ASP A 87 -6.28 9.16 7.36
C ASP A 87 -5.76 7.88 6.71
N GLY A 88 -4.62 7.95 6.01
CA GLY A 88 -3.90 6.79 5.50
C GLY A 88 -3.46 5.86 6.64
N ALA A 89 -2.97 6.40 7.76
CA ALA A 89 -2.66 5.62 8.96
C ALA A 89 -3.89 4.90 9.54
N HIS A 90 -5.06 5.54 9.51
CA HIS A 90 -6.32 4.93 9.95
C HIS A 90 -6.77 3.81 8.99
N ILE A 91 -6.74 4.04 7.68
CA ILE A 91 -7.08 3.02 6.67
C ILE A 91 -6.16 1.81 6.79
N ARG A 92 -4.85 2.03 6.93
CA ARG A 92 -3.87 0.97 7.16
C ARG A 92 -4.22 0.13 8.38
N THR A 93 -4.62 0.76 9.49
CA THR A 93 -5.03 0.05 10.71
C THR A 93 -6.28 -0.80 10.48
N LEU A 94 -7.27 -0.28 9.75
CA LEU A 94 -8.49 -1.03 9.41
C LEU A 94 -8.22 -2.23 8.50
N LEU A 95 -7.35 -2.07 7.50
CA LEU A 95 -6.92 -3.16 6.61
C LEU A 95 -6.15 -4.24 7.39
N LEU A 96 -5.19 -3.84 8.23
CA LEU A 96 -4.47 -4.79 9.08
C LEU A 96 -5.42 -5.53 10.03
N THR A 97 -6.44 -4.86 10.55
CA THR A 97 -7.47 -5.49 11.40
C THR A 97 -8.28 -6.52 10.60
N LEU A 98 -8.70 -6.18 9.37
CA LEU A 98 -9.36 -7.10 8.45
C LEU A 98 -8.50 -8.34 8.18
N PHE A 99 -7.24 -8.14 7.80
CA PHE A 99 -6.34 -9.24 7.46
C PHE A 99 -6.04 -10.11 8.67
N TYR A 100 -5.81 -9.50 9.84
CA TYR A 100 -5.59 -10.25 11.07
C TYR A 100 -6.80 -11.09 11.46
N ARG A 101 -8.02 -10.58 11.29
CA ARG A 101 -9.26 -11.26 11.71
C ARG A 101 -9.74 -12.33 10.73
N TYR A 102 -9.63 -12.08 9.43
CA TYR A 102 -10.27 -12.92 8.40
C TYR A 102 -9.32 -13.48 7.33
N MET A 103 -8.07 -13.04 7.31
CA MET A 103 -7.04 -13.53 6.38
C MET A 103 -5.73 -13.83 7.10
N ARG A 104 -5.80 -14.30 8.35
CA ARG A 104 -4.63 -14.50 9.21
C ARG A 104 -3.51 -15.31 8.54
N PRO A 105 -3.79 -16.38 7.78
CA PRO A 105 -2.73 -17.14 7.11
C PRO A 105 -1.93 -16.32 6.07
N LEU A 106 -2.47 -15.23 5.51
CA LEU A 106 -1.67 -14.32 4.66
C LEU A 106 -0.59 -13.58 5.47
N LEU A 107 -0.90 -13.18 6.70
CA LEU A 107 0.09 -12.57 7.58
C LEU A 107 1.16 -13.60 7.96
N ASP A 108 0.74 -14.79 8.37
CA ASP A 108 1.66 -15.83 8.82
C ASP A 108 2.55 -16.34 7.67
N ALA A 109 2.05 -16.32 6.43
CA ALA A 109 2.85 -16.60 5.22
C ALA A 109 3.77 -15.45 4.78
N GLY A 110 3.72 -14.28 5.45
CA GLY A 110 4.54 -13.12 5.09
C GLY A 110 4.11 -12.44 3.79
N TYR A 111 2.83 -12.52 3.43
CA TYR A 111 2.32 -11.94 2.18
C TYR A 111 1.86 -10.48 2.34
N ILE A 112 1.72 -9.97 3.56
CA ILE A 112 1.25 -8.59 3.81
C ILE A 112 2.43 -7.63 3.93
N TYR A 113 2.42 -6.57 3.13
CA TYR A 113 3.45 -5.52 3.10
C TYR A 113 2.81 -4.14 3.24
N ILE A 114 3.60 -3.17 3.69
CA ILE A 114 3.21 -1.76 3.72
C ILE A 114 4.20 -1.02 2.83
N ALA A 115 3.69 -0.34 1.81
CA ALA A 115 4.51 0.55 1.00
C ALA A 115 4.87 1.79 1.81
N GLN A 116 6.13 2.17 1.77
CA GLN A 116 6.61 3.42 2.35
C GLN A 116 6.96 4.37 1.20
N PRO A 117 6.11 5.38 0.90
CA PRO A 117 6.43 6.35 -0.12
C PRO A 117 7.61 7.23 0.31
N PRO A 118 8.37 7.80 -0.64
CA PRO A 118 9.44 8.73 -0.32
C PRO A 118 8.86 10.01 0.27
N LEU A 119 9.59 10.58 1.23
CA LEU A 119 9.22 11.85 1.86
C LEU A 119 9.71 13.04 1.02
N TYR A 120 10.88 12.89 0.40
CA TYR A 120 11.49 13.90 -0.47
C TYR A 120 12.04 13.28 -1.76
N GLN A 121 12.01 14.08 -2.83
CA GLN A 121 12.84 13.90 -4.02
C GLN A 121 13.87 15.03 -4.05
N ILE A 122 15.14 14.67 -4.19
CA ILE A 122 16.26 15.60 -4.31
C ILE A 122 16.79 15.46 -5.73
N LYS A 123 16.90 16.57 -6.45
CA LYS A 123 17.44 16.59 -7.81
C LYS A 123 18.64 17.52 -7.88
N HIS A 124 19.77 17.01 -8.37
CA HIS A 124 20.94 17.83 -8.69
C HIS A 124 21.55 17.35 -10.02
N GLY A 125 21.75 18.29 -10.95
CA GLY A 125 22.14 17.96 -12.32
C GLY A 125 21.18 16.94 -12.97
N LYS A 126 21.69 15.74 -13.25
CA LYS A 126 20.92 14.62 -13.83
C LYS A 126 20.53 13.55 -12.81
N GLN A 127 21.02 13.64 -11.57
CA GLN A 127 20.74 12.67 -10.51
C GLN A 127 19.44 13.04 -9.79
N ILE A 128 18.66 12.01 -9.47
CA ILE A 128 17.42 12.09 -8.71
C ILE A 128 17.55 11.06 -7.59
N GLU A 129 17.51 11.54 -6.35
CA GLU A 129 17.51 10.72 -5.15
C GLU A 129 16.17 10.84 -4.43
N TYR A 130 15.69 9.73 -3.88
CA TYR A 130 14.50 9.70 -3.05
C TYR A 130 14.88 9.33 -1.61
N VAL A 131 14.45 10.15 -0.66
CA VAL A 131 14.72 9.92 0.76
C VAL A 131 13.42 9.84 1.56
N TYR A 132 13.44 9.10 2.66
CA TYR A 132 12.26 8.63 3.38
C TYR A 132 12.14 9.21 4.80
N SER A 133 13.11 10.01 5.23
CA SER A 133 13.10 10.70 6.51
C SER A 133 13.82 12.04 6.43
N ASP A 134 13.57 12.91 7.41
CA ASP A 134 14.30 14.17 7.55
C ASP A 134 15.80 13.93 7.79
N GLY A 135 16.16 12.91 8.58
CA GLY A 135 17.56 12.54 8.79
C GLY A 135 18.26 12.09 7.49
N GLN A 136 17.60 11.29 6.66
CA GLN A 136 18.16 10.88 5.37
C GLN A 136 18.32 12.07 4.41
N LEU A 137 17.44 13.07 4.50
CA LEU A 137 17.60 14.33 3.75
C LEU A 137 18.85 15.07 4.21
N GLU A 138 19.04 15.23 5.52
CA GLU A 138 20.23 15.89 6.09
C GLU A 138 21.52 15.17 5.70
N ASP A 139 21.56 13.84 5.85
CA ASP A 139 22.69 13.00 5.48
C ASP A 139 23.02 13.12 3.99
N TYR A 140 22.01 13.09 3.12
CA TYR A 140 22.22 13.22 1.68
C TYR A 140 22.76 14.60 1.31
N LEU A 141 22.18 15.67 1.85
CA LEU A 141 22.64 17.04 1.58
C LEU A 141 24.07 17.27 2.09
N ALA A 142 24.45 16.67 3.22
CA ALA A 142 25.81 16.72 3.75
C ALA A 142 26.83 15.97 2.87
N SER A 143 26.38 14.99 2.06
CA SER A 143 27.23 14.25 1.13
C SER A 143 27.53 14.99 -0.18
N LEU A 144 26.79 16.06 -0.48
CA LEU A 144 26.98 16.85 -1.69
C LEU A 144 28.14 17.85 -1.53
N ASP A 145 28.88 18.08 -2.61
CA ASP A 145 29.88 19.14 -2.65
C ASP A 145 29.20 20.51 -2.43
N GLY A 146 29.85 21.41 -1.70
CA GLY A 146 29.26 22.68 -1.22
C GLY A 146 28.72 23.63 -2.31
N ASP A 147 29.17 23.50 -3.56
CA ASP A 147 28.68 24.30 -4.70
C ASP A 147 27.59 23.59 -5.52
N THR A 148 27.16 22.39 -5.11
CA THR A 148 26.16 21.61 -5.83
C THR A 148 24.79 22.28 -5.72
N LYS A 149 24.29 22.79 -6.86
CA LYS A 149 22.91 23.28 -6.94
C LYS A 149 21.94 22.09 -6.96
N TYR A 150 21.00 22.09 -6.01
CA TYR A 150 19.94 21.09 -5.93
C TYR A 150 18.55 21.73 -5.79
N SER A 151 17.52 20.94 -6.10
CA SER A 151 16.12 21.27 -5.81
C SER A 151 15.50 20.14 -4.98
N ILE A 152 14.71 20.49 -3.97
CA ILE A 152 14.02 19.54 -3.11
C ILE A 152 12.52 19.64 -3.36
N GLN A 153 11.87 18.51 -3.60
CA GLN A 153 10.42 18.37 -3.64
C GLN A 153 9.98 17.50 -2.47
N ARG A 154 9.05 18.00 -1.65
CA ARG A 154 8.45 17.24 -0.53
C ARG A 154 7.13 16.64 -0.96
N TYR A 155 6.95 15.34 -0.74
CA TYR A 155 5.67 14.66 -0.98
C TYR A 155 4.80 14.74 0.28
N LYS A 156 3.52 15.06 0.10
CA LYS A 156 2.52 15.13 1.17
C LYS A 156 1.50 13.99 1.12
N GLY A 157 1.44 13.26 0.02
CA GLY A 157 0.54 12.15 -0.27
C GLY A 157 1.00 11.44 -1.55
N LEU A 158 0.26 10.40 -1.96
CA LEU A 158 0.54 9.58 -3.14
C LEU A 158 0.02 10.20 -4.46
N GLY A 159 -0.88 11.17 -4.38
CA GLY A 159 -1.52 11.86 -5.51
C GLY A 159 -0.69 12.97 -6.14
#